data_AF-A0A387GWU2-F1
#
_entry.id   AF-A0A387GWU2-F1
#
_cell.length_a   1.000
_cell.length_b   1.000
_cell.length_c   1.000
_cell.angle_alpha   90.00
_cell.angle_beta   90.00
_cell.angle_gamma   90.00
#
_symmetry.space_group_name_H-M   'P 1'
#
loop_
_entity.id
_entity.type
_entity.pdbx_description
1 polymer ?
#
loop_
_entity_poly.entity_id
_entity_poly.type
_entity_poly.pdbx_seq_one_letter_code
_entity_poly.pdbx_strand_id
1 'polypeptide(L)'
;MTPTELLDLLSRTHPTKPVEEHVELVIVMARLDDAALRAEWLALRADVPGFLESVTIRRDGTDIALDDGDVPASSTVFAITLNKVSQKTILRLFYGKSLAGLARALDSSLVVCVAELTAEQAFTSHGARFQPWTEQSPAPFDRMPELPNPRSICHDASNAGLVPADIRPWLLQDYPRQSSQTFEAWRLLAAPRLMAALSDQVYGAAPNVIYQLSGPPSRKVGISLPELVAMFERLNDGVFWVFAGGERDTETRHVLLAAEWARSYRQGNLAEFGDGSLESAKAAYAAYVKAGSKETLKALADLRKTVVDEAQKATQRAQDMTGALWKDLAVATTPFVIKILSDAAKTPNTWIAGLFAVGAAAFLILSFRVQTFINAGYFAGQDRARAIWTLRLNQVLSATEIEEFSETPIRSSVSNYDRVRKIVRNVYGVLVAALIIFAGYQFYTAATTKVPPTNGGVAGKQGQSQTSPASGSLQPGSAATNGPATAIPQNSAPATGTPATKPP
;
A
#
# COMPACT_ATOMS: atom_id res chain seq x y z
N MET A 1 8.73 -51.01 26.10
CA MET A 1 9.96 -50.21 26.28
C MET A 1 9.73 -48.84 25.68
N THR A 2 9.85 -47.78 26.47
CA THR A 2 9.66 -46.38 26.03
C THR A 2 10.90 -45.87 25.26
N PRO A 3 10.80 -44.75 24.50
CA PRO A 3 11.97 -44.16 23.83
C PRO A 3 13.10 -43.77 24.80
N THR A 4 12.76 -43.32 26.00
CA THR A 4 13.74 -42.96 27.05
C THR A 4 14.41 -44.20 27.65
N GLU A 5 13.66 -45.29 27.88
CA GLU A 5 14.23 -46.57 28.31
C GLU A 5 15.17 -47.16 27.25
N LEU A 6 14.83 -47.01 25.98
CA LEU A 6 15.70 -47.42 24.88
C LEU A 6 16.96 -46.54 24.78
N LEU A 7 16.85 -45.24 25.06
CA LEU A 7 18.02 -44.35 25.16
C LEU A 7 18.96 -44.79 26.30
N ASP A 8 18.41 -45.22 27.45
CA ASP A 8 19.21 -45.80 28.53
C ASP A 8 19.90 -47.10 28.11
N LEU A 9 19.18 -48.00 27.43
CA LEU A 9 19.76 -49.24 26.88
C LEU A 9 20.90 -48.92 25.89
N LEU A 10 20.70 -47.97 24.99
CA LEU A 10 21.72 -47.50 24.05
C LEU A 10 22.97 -46.97 24.78
N SER A 11 22.77 -46.27 25.90
CA SER A 11 23.85 -45.70 26.71
C SER A 11 24.63 -46.78 27.47
N ARG A 12 23.94 -47.76 28.06
CA ARG A 12 24.55 -48.93 28.74
C ARG A 12 25.29 -49.88 27.80
N THR A 13 24.98 -49.82 26.51
CA THR A 13 25.56 -50.70 25.48
C THR A 13 27.03 -50.37 25.17
N HIS A 14 27.58 -49.26 25.70
CA HIS A 14 28.97 -48.84 25.51
C HIS A 14 29.48 -48.99 24.07
N PRO A 15 28.96 -48.19 23.12
CA PRO A 15 29.28 -48.32 21.71
C PRO A 15 30.79 -48.26 21.43
N THR A 16 31.29 -49.16 20.59
CA THR A 16 32.70 -49.22 20.17
C THR A 16 33.06 -48.15 19.14
N LYS A 17 32.05 -47.60 18.45
CA LYS A 17 32.13 -46.47 17.52
C LYS A 17 31.06 -45.43 17.87
N PRO A 18 31.20 -44.17 17.43
CA PRO A 18 30.13 -43.19 17.57
C PRO A 18 28.81 -43.71 17.01
N VAL A 19 27.71 -43.48 17.73
CA VAL A 19 26.37 -43.87 17.28
C VAL A 19 26.01 -43.07 16.03
N GLU A 20 25.60 -43.78 14.98
CA GLU A 20 25.17 -43.19 13.72
C GLU A 20 23.65 -43.09 13.72
N GLU A 21 23.12 -41.87 13.82
CA GLU A 21 21.68 -41.62 13.80
C GLU A 21 21.29 -40.85 12.53
N HIS A 22 20.39 -41.45 11.77
CA HIS A 22 19.75 -40.88 10.59
C HIS A 22 18.26 -40.66 10.84
N VAL A 23 17.53 -40.08 9.88
CA VAL A 23 16.09 -39.83 10.02
C VAL A 23 15.31 -41.13 10.26
N GLU A 24 15.62 -42.17 9.49
CA GLU A 24 14.85 -43.43 9.47
C GLU A 24 15.44 -44.51 10.37
N LEU A 25 16.71 -44.39 10.78
CA LEU A 25 17.37 -45.46 11.51
C LEU A 25 18.46 -44.96 12.45
N VAL A 26 18.79 -45.80 13.43
CA VAL A 26 19.96 -45.63 14.30
C VAL A 26 20.80 -46.90 14.27
N ILE A 27 22.11 -46.74 14.14
CA ILE A 27 23.07 -47.82 14.10
C ILE A 27 24.01 -47.68 15.29
N VAL A 28 24.13 -48.76 16.07
CA VAL A 28 25.06 -48.87 17.18
C VAL A 28 26.00 -50.05 16.94
N MET A 29 27.29 -49.79 17.05
CA MET A 29 28.32 -50.82 17.04
C MET A 29 28.69 -51.15 18.47
N ALA A 30 28.48 -52.39 18.92
CA ALA A 30 28.73 -52.76 20.30
C ALA A 30 29.08 -54.23 20.49
N ARG A 31 29.66 -54.55 21.65
CA ARG A 31 29.88 -55.93 22.08
C ARG A 31 28.69 -56.36 22.92
N LEU A 32 28.24 -57.60 22.72
CA LEU A 32 27.09 -58.20 23.41
C LEU A 32 27.51 -59.44 24.20
N ASP A 33 28.66 -59.36 24.86
CA ASP A 33 29.22 -60.43 25.69
C ASP A 33 28.54 -60.54 27.06
N ASP A 34 28.12 -59.40 27.64
CA ASP A 34 27.27 -59.38 28.84
C ASP A 34 25.91 -60.05 28.56
N ALA A 35 25.60 -61.09 29.34
CA ALA A 35 24.38 -61.87 29.21
C ALA A 35 23.12 -61.05 29.55
N ALA A 36 23.19 -60.12 30.51
CA ALA A 36 22.05 -59.30 30.89
C ALA A 36 21.71 -58.30 29.78
N LEU A 37 22.71 -57.55 29.31
CA LEU A 37 22.57 -56.61 28.20
C LEU A 37 22.12 -57.31 26.90
N ARG A 38 22.70 -58.48 26.59
CA ARG A 38 22.31 -59.28 25.42
C ARG A 38 20.84 -59.72 25.51
N ALA A 39 20.38 -60.16 26.68
CA ALA A 39 18.99 -60.56 26.87
C ALA A 39 18.02 -59.39 26.65
N GLU A 40 18.36 -58.18 27.09
CA GLU A 40 17.54 -56.98 26.84
C GLU A 40 17.43 -56.63 25.35
N TRP A 41 18.54 -56.70 24.60
CA TRP A 41 18.53 -56.48 23.15
C TRP A 41 17.74 -57.54 22.38
N LEU A 42 17.84 -58.81 22.79
CA LEU A 42 17.05 -59.90 22.20
C LEU A 42 15.56 -59.75 22.52
N ALA A 43 15.22 -59.32 23.75
CA ALA A 43 13.84 -59.02 24.14
C ALA A 43 13.26 -57.87 23.30
N LEU A 44 14.02 -56.78 23.10
CA LEU A 44 13.61 -55.67 22.24
C LEU A 44 13.40 -56.11 20.78
N ARG A 45 14.24 -57.03 20.27
CA ARG A 45 14.07 -57.60 18.93
C ARG A 45 12.82 -58.46 18.81
N ALA A 46 12.48 -59.21 19.86
CA ALA A 46 11.31 -60.07 19.89
C ALA A 46 9.99 -59.29 20.04
N ASP A 47 10.00 -58.21 20.83
CA ASP A 47 8.85 -57.33 21.08
C ASP A 47 9.18 -55.88 20.70
N VAL A 48 9.06 -55.59 19.41
CA VAL A 48 9.43 -54.28 18.84
C VAL A 48 8.38 -53.23 19.23
N PRO A 49 8.75 -52.14 19.93
CA PRO A 49 7.82 -51.07 20.30
C PRO A 49 7.25 -50.38 19.06
N GLY A 50 6.00 -49.91 19.13
CA GLY A 50 5.28 -49.34 17.97
C GLY A 50 5.86 -48.06 17.35
N PHE A 51 6.94 -47.51 17.93
CA PHE A 51 7.71 -46.39 17.35
C PHE A 51 8.94 -46.84 16.53
N LEU A 52 9.22 -48.14 16.51
CA LEU A 52 10.20 -48.82 15.65
C LEU A 52 9.48 -49.74 14.66
N GLU A 53 10.03 -49.85 13.46
CA GLU A 53 9.56 -50.79 12.43
C GLU A 53 10.24 -52.15 12.57
N SER A 54 11.52 -52.16 12.93
CA SER A 54 12.29 -53.38 13.14
C SER A 54 13.57 -53.12 13.92
N VAL A 55 14.08 -54.17 14.55
CA VAL A 55 15.38 -54.20 15.23
C VAL A 55 16.19 -55.35 14.66
N THR A 56 17.37 -55.07 14.14
CA THR A 56 18.27 -56.11 13.60
C THR A 56 19.61 -56.08 14.31
N ILE A 57 20.14 -57.26 14.64
CA ILE A 57 21.44 -57.42 15.28
C ILE A 57 22.26 -58.35 14.40
N ARG A 58 23.31 -57.81 13.76
CA ARG A 58 24.20 -58.55 12.86
C ARG A 58 25.64 -58.41 13.30
N ARG A 59 26.49 -59.40 13.05
CA ARG A 59 27.92 -59.30 13.33
C ARG A 59 28.56 -58.30 12.36
N ASP A 60 29.39 -57.38 12.88
CA ASP A 60 30.01 -56.31 12.10
C ASP A 60 30.76 -56.87 10.88
N GLY A 61 30.57 -56.24 9.72
CA GLY A 61 31.15 -56.66 8.44
C GLY A 61 30.58 -57.96 7.83
N THR A 62 29.49 -58.51 8.38
CA THR A 62 28.86 -59.74 7.86
C THR A 62 27.33 -59.64 7.85
N ASP A 63 26.66 -60.49 7.08
CA ASP A 63 25.20 -60.64 7.10
C ASP A 63 24.70 -61.66 8.12
N ILE A 64 25.58 -62.11 9.03
CA ILE A 64 25.25 -63.12 10.04
C ILE A 64 24.50 -62.45 11.19
N ALA A 65 23.23 -62.81 11.38
CA ALA A 65 22.43 -62.36 12.51
C ALA A 65 22.88 -63.02 13.82
N LEU A 66 22.68 -62.34 14.95
CA LEU A 66 22.84 -62.97 16.26
C LEU A 66 21.66 -63.91 16.52
N ASP A 67 21.89 -65.21 16.66
CA ASP A 67 20.84 -66.16 17.04
C ASP A 67 20.48 -66.03 18.52
N ASP A 68 19.21 -66.28 18.89
CA ASP A 68 18.70 -66.08 20.27
C ASP A 68 19.44 -66.90 21.33
N GLY A 69 20.04 -68.03 20.93
CA GLY A 69 20.79 -68.93 21.81
C GLY A 69 22.31 -68.78 21.73
N ASP A 70 22.84 -67.90 20.86
CA ASP A 70 24.27 -67.77 20.66
C ASP A 70 24.92 -66.97 21.82
N VAL A 71 26.09 -67.44 22.26
CA VAL A 71 26.92 -66.74 23.25
C VAL A 71 28.15 -66.23 22.51
N PRO A 72 28.13 -64.97 22.05
CA PRO A 72 29.21 -64.45 21.23
C PRO A 72 30.51 -64.34 22.02
N ALA A 73 31.63 -64.57 21.35
CA ALA A 73 32.95 -64.33 21.93
C ALA A 73 33.10 -62.84 22.28
N SER A 74 33.84 -62.54 23.36
CA SER A 74 34.02 -61.17 23.89
C SER A 74 34.68 -60.18 22.93
N SER A 75 35.33 -60.66 21.87
CA SER A 75 35.90 -59.83 20.80
C SER A 75 34.90 -59.48 19.69
N THR A 76 33.73 -60.12 19.65
CA THR A 76 32.76 -59.98 18.56
C THR A 76 32.00 -58.66 18.68
N VAL A 77 32.00 -57.87 17.61
CA VAL A 77 31.23 -56.63 17.52
C VAL A 77 29.98 -56.87 16.69
N PHE A 78 28.86 -56.32 17.12
CA PHE A 78 27.58 -56.35 16.45
C PHE A 78 27.16 -54.97 16.01
N ALA A 79 26.61 -54.91 14.80
CA ALA A 79 25.81 -53.84 14.25
C ALA A 79 24.35 -54.03 14.71
N ILE A 80 23.90 -53.16 15.61
CA ILE A 80 22.52 -53.08 16.09
C ILE A 80 21.86 -51.95 15.32
N THR A 81 20.92 -52.28 14.43
CA THR A 81 20.17 -51.31 13.62
C THR A 81 18.74 -51.24 14.10
N LEU A 82 18.30 -50.04 14.46
CA LEU A 82 16.94 -49.70 14.87
C LEU A 82 16.29 -48.92 13.75
N ASN A 83 15.31 -49.50 13.06
CA ASN A 83 14.52 -48.79 12.06
C ASN A 83 13.34 -48.10 12.76
N LYS A 84 13.23 -46.79 12.61
CA LYS A 84 12.22 -45.93 13.22
C LYS A 84 11.01 -45.81 12.31
N VAL A 85 9.82 -45.75 12.90
CA VAL A 85 8.60 -45.48 12.12
C VAL A 85 8.67 -44.08 11.52
N SER A 86 8.68 -44.03 10.18
CA SER A 86 8.78 -42.79 9.42
C SER A 86 7.42 -42.11 9.26
N GLN A 87 7.35 -40.81 9.57
CA GLN A 87 6.16 -39.98 9.42
C GLN A 87 6.55 -38.65 8.78
N LYS A 88 5.85 -38.25 7.72
CA LYS A 88 6.24 -37.12 6.85
C LYS A 88 6.54 -35.80 7.57
N THR A 89 5.86 -35.53 8.69
CA THR A 89 5.95 -34.24 9.40
C THR A 89 6.57 -34.36 10.79
N ILE A 90 6.98 -35.56 11.21
CA ILE A 90 7.48 -35.83 12.55
C ILE A 90 8.89 -36.43 12.45
N LEU A 91 9.88 -35.70 12.94
CA LEU A 91 11.25 -36.17 13.08
C LEU A 91 11.43 -36.77 14.47
N ARG A 92 11.93 -38.00 14.55
CA ARG A 92 12.21 -38.71 15.81
C ARG A 92 13.71 -38.94 15.96
N LEU A 93 14.28 -38.48 17.06
CA LEU A 93 15.70 -38.61 17.37
C LEU A 93 15.88 -39.16 18.78
N PHE A 94 16.88 -40.01 18.97
CA PHE A 94 17.29 -40.42 20.30
C PHE A 94 18.17 -39.35 20.95
N TYR A 95 19.14 -38.80 20.19
CA TYR A 95 20.11 -37.83 20.70
C TYR A 95 19.90 -36.43 20.14
N GLY A 96 20.01 -35.41 20.99
CA GLY A 96 19.89 -34.01 20.58
C GLY A 96 20.99 -33.58 19.60
N LYS A 97 22.22 -34.06 19.81
CA LYS A 97 23.38 -33.77 18.93
C LYS A 97 23.20 -34.24 17.48
N SER A 98 22.38 -35.27 17.24
CA SER A 98 22.13 -35.82 15.90
C SER A 98 21.51 -34.79 14.96
N LEU A 99 20.87 -33.76 15.53
CA LEU A 99 20.28 -32.66 14.77
C LEU A 99 21.28 -31.97 13.85
N ALA A 100 22.54 -31.84 14.25
CA ALA A 100 23.59 -31.12 13.50
C ALA A 100 23.78 -31.64 12.06
N GLY A 101 23.52 -32.94 11.82
CA GLY A 101 23.60 -33.56 10.49
C GLY A 101 22.29 -33.55 9.70
N LEU A 102 21.19 -33.08 10.29
CA LEU A 102 19.82 -33.31 9.80
C LEU A 102 19.08 -32.01 9.43
N ALA A 103 19.82 -30.96 9.07
CA ALA A 103 19.22 -29.66 8.74
C ALA A 103 18.17 -29.72 7.62
N ARG A 104 18.36 -30.56 6.59
CA ARG A 104 17.36 -30.74 5.52
C ARG A 104 16.08 -31.42 6.01
N ALA A 105 16.19 -32.33 6.98
CA ALA A 105 15.03 -33.00 7.55
C ALA A 105 14.19 -32.00 8.37
N LEU A 106 14.85 -31.05 9.06
CA LEU A 106 14.19 -29.99 9.81
C LEU A 106 13.31 -29.09 8.94
N ASP A 107 13.74 -28.73 7.72
CA ASP A 107 12.97 -27.86 6.82
C ASP A 107 11.55 -28.42 6.54
N SER A 108 11.41 -29.75 6.52
CA SER A 108 10.15 -30.45 6.22
C SER A 108 9.37 -30.90 7.46
N SER A 109 9.94 -30.77 8.66
CA SER A 109 9.35 -31.26 9.90
C SER A 109 8.48 -30.19 10.58
N LEU A 110 7.34 -30.61 11.14
CA LEU A 110 6.49 -29.76 12.00
C LEU A 110 6.73 -30.06 13.48
N VAL A 111 7.06 -31.30 13.81
CA VAL A 111 7.36 -31.72 15.17
C VAL A 111 8.66 -32.51 15.18
N VAL A 112 9.52 -32.19 16.14
CA VAL A 112 10.77 -32.89 16.40
C VAL A 112 10.67 -33.48 17.80
N CYS A 113 10.58 -34.80 17.87
CA CYS A 113 10.54 -35.57 19.10
C CYS A 113 11.95 -36.06 19.42
N VAL A 114 12.49 -35.70 20.58
CA VAL A 114 13.84 -36.13 21.01
C VAL A 114 13.76 -36.90 22.33
N ALA A 115 14.31 -38.12 22.39
CA ALA A 115 14.23 -38.97 23.59
C ALA A 115 15.03 -38.43 24.78
N GLU A 116 16.16 -37.76 24.51
CA GLU A 116 17.00 -37.10 25.52
C GLU A 116 16.37 -35.85 26.12
N LEU A 117 15.36 -35.27 25.46
CA LEU A 117 14.81 -33.97 25.82
C LEU A 117 13.70 -34.11 26.88
N THR A 118 13.75 -33.26 27.90
CA THR A 118 12.72 -33.18 28.94
C THR A 118 11.70 -32.06 28.65
N ALA A 119 10.58 -32.05 29.37
CA ALA A 119 9.52 -31.05 29.17
C ALA A 119 10.00 -29.61 29.41
N GLU A 120 10.90 -29.39 30.38
CA GLU A 120 11.48 -28.06 30.68
C GLU A 120 12.50 -27.61 29.63
N GLN A 121 13.00 -28.55 28.83
CA GLN A 121 13.96 -28.31 27.74
C GLN A 121 13.27 -28.18 26.37
N ALA A 122 11.95 -28.35 26.30
CA ALA A 122 11.16 -28.17 25.10
C ALA A 122 11.15 -26.71 24.67
N PHE A 123 11.13 -26.48 23.35
CA PHE A 123 11.12 -25.15 22.76
C PHE A 123 10.39 -25.17 21.42
N THR A 124 10.04 -23.99 20.92
CA THR A 124 9.27 -23.88 19.67
C THR A 124 9.93 -22.85 18.76
N SER A 125 10.15 -23.22 17.51
CA SER A 125 10.41 -22.25 16.43
C SER A 125 9.10 -21.96 15.70
N HIS A 126 9.04 -20.88 14.94
CA HIS A 126 7.85 -20.55 14.15
C HIS A 126 7.49 -21.61 13.09
N GLY A 127 8.43 -22.52 12.78
CA GLY A 127 8.29 -23.58 11.78
C GLY A 127 8.14 -25.00 12.36
N ALA A 128 8.60 -25.24 13.59
CA ALA A 128 8.59 -26.55 14.21
C ALA A 128 8.56 -26.51 15.75
N ARG A 129 7.93 -27.51 16.37
CA ARG A 129 7.96 -27.75 17.81
C ARG A 129 8.97 -28.81 18.19
N PHE A 130 9.79 -28.55 19.20
CA PHE A 130 10.75 -29.50 19.77
C PHE A 130 10.26 -29.97 21.14
N GLN A 131 10.04 -31.27 21.30
CA GLN A 131 9.41 -31.83 22.49
C GLN A 131 9.98 -33.22 22.86
N PRO A 132 9.76 -33.69 24.10
CA PRO A 132 10.15 -35.02 24.51
C PRO A 132 9.52 -36.09 23.62
N TRP A 133 10.30 -37.11 23.26
CA TRP A 133 9.75 -38.28 22.59
C TRP A 133 9.13 -39.22 23.61
N THR A 134 7.80 -39.25 23.64
CA THR A 134 7.01 -40.18 24.46
C THR A 134 6.27 -41.17 23.56
N GLU A 135 5.64 -42.18 24.16
CA GLU A 135 4.77 -43.12 23.44
C GLU A 135 3.47 -42.46 22.94
N GLN A 136 3.11 -41.30 23.51
CA GLN A 136 1.92 -40.56 23.10
C GLN A 136 2.17 -39.87 21.76
N SER A 137 1.11 -39.79 20.95
CA SER A 137 1.16 -39.02 19.72
C SER A 137 1.48 -37.56 20.04
N PRO A 138 2.39 -36.92 19.27
CA PRO A 138 2.75 -35.54 19.54
C PRO A 138 1.54 -34.63 19.41
N ALA A 139 1.48 -33.60 20.26
CA ALA A 139 0.45 -32.58 20.16
C ALA A 139 0.54 -31.87 18.81
N PRO A 140 -0.60 -31.59 18.14
CA PRO A 140 -0.60 -30.86 16.88
C PRO A 140 0.10 -29.51 17.06
N PHE A 141 0.85 -29.11 16.03
CA PHE A 141 1.55 -27.84 15.98
C PHE A 141 1.02 -27.02 14.81
N ASP A 142 0.42 -25.89 15.12
CA ASP A 142 -0.03 -24.92 14.12
C ASP A 142 1.14 -24.02 13.75
N ARG A 143 1.71 -24.29 12.57
CA ARG A 143 2.79 -23.50 11.99
C ARG A 143 2.32 -22.08 11.70
N MET A 144 3.19 -21.10 11.94
CA MET A 144 2.94 -19.70 11.56
C MET A 144 2.62 -19.60 10.05
N PRO A 145 1.73 -18.67 9.63
CA PRO A 145 1.53 -18.38 8.21
C PRO A 145 2.85 -18.18 7.46
N GLU A 146 2.83 -18.46 6.16
CA GLU A 146 4.04 -18.38 5.33
C GLU A 146 4.64 -16.97 5.37
N LEU A 147 5.94 -16.93 5.67
CA LEU A 147 6.74 -15.72 5.64
C LEU A 147 7.39 -15.58 4.26
N PRO A 148 7.74 -14.36 3.83
CA PRO A 148 8.42 -14.15 2.56
C PRO A 148 9.72 -14.96 2.49
N ASN A 149 10.00 -15.51 1.31
CA ASN A 149 11.15 -16.40 1.08
C ASN A 149 12.47 -15.61 1.14
N PRO A 150 13.40 -15.92 2.06
CA PRO A 150 14.69 -15.23 2.15
C PRO A 150 15.51 -15.23 0.86
N ARG A 151 15.36 -16.27 0.02
CA ARG A 151 16.07 -16.40 -1.27
C ARG A 151 15.62 -15.40 -2.34
N SER A 152 14.48 -14.71 -2.15
CA SER A 152 14.08 -13.64 -3.06
C SER A 152 14.86 -12.34 -2.81
N ILE A 153 15.52 -12.21 -1.66
CA ILE A 153 16.25 -11.01 -1.24
C ILE A 153 17.75 -11.29 -1.18
N CYS A 154 18.14 -12.43 -0.58
CA CYS A 154 19.53 -12.83 -0.41
C CYS A 154 19.97 -13.80 -1.52
N HIS A 155 21.12 -13.51 -2.14
CA HIS A 155 21.75 -14.41 -3.09
C HIS A 155 22.69 -15.40 -2.40
N ASP A 156 22.39 -16.69 -2.54
CA ASP A 156 23.21 -17.77 -2.00
C ASP A 156 24.20 -18.30 -3.06
N ALA A 157 25.45 -17.84 -2.96
CA ALA A 157 26.58 -18.41 -3.69
C ALA A 157 27.46 -19.28 -2.76
N SER A 158 26.92 -19.74 -1.63
CA SER A 158 27.59 -20.72 -0.78
C SER A 158 27.38 -22.13 -1.34
N ASN A 159 28.40 -22.98 -1.21
CA ASN A 159 28.27 -24.40 -1.59
C ASN A 159 27.42 -25.21 -0.59
N ALA A 160 26.95 -24.58 0.49
CA ALA A 160 26.27 -25.22 1.61
C ALA A 160 24.75 -24.99 1.65
N GLY A 161 24.20 -24.09 0.83
CA GLY A 161 22.77 -23.77 0.82
C GLY A 161 22.33 -23.14 2.14
N LEU A 162 23.07 -22.13 2.60
CA LEU A 162 22.85 -21.46 3.88
C LEU A 162 21.62 -20.56 3.91
N VAL A 163 21.18 -20.02 2.77
CA VAL A 163 19.95 -19.21 2.72
C VAL A 163 18.76 -20.17 2.64
N PRO A 164 17.93 -20.27 3.71
CA PRO A 164 16.80 -21.19 3.70
C PRO A 164 15.69 -20.67 2.79
N ALA A 165 14.91 -21.58 2.21
CA ALA A 165 13.70 -21.21 1.47
C ALA A 165 12.56 -20.79 2.41
N ASP A 166 12.53 -21.37 3.61
CA ASP A 166 11.60 -21.06 4.69
C ASP A 166 12.40 -20.72 5.95
N ILE A 167 12.23 -19.50 6.45
CA ILE A 167 12.97 -19.03 7.63
C ILE A 167 12.36 -19.51 8.95
N ARG A 168 11.09 -19.93 8.94
CA ARG A 168 10.31 -20.26 10.14
C ARG A 168 10.94 -21.37 11.00
N PRO A 169 11.48 -22.48 10.46
CA PRO A 169 12.09 -23.53 11.28
C PRO A 169 13.30 -23.06 12.09
N TRP A 170 13.92 -21.95 11.67
CA TRP A 170 15.14 -21.38 12.21
C TRP A 170 14.90 -20.14 13.10
N LEU A 171 13.66 -19.62 13.12
CA LEU A 171 13.25 -18.49 13.96
C LEU A 171 12.66 -18.99 15.27
N LEU A 172 13.31 -18.68 16.39
CA LEU A 172 12.83 -19.03 17.72
C LEU A 172 11.56 -18.25 18.06
N GLN A 173 10.55 -18.97 18.55
CA GLN A 173 9.32 -18.40 19.07
C GLN A 173 9.32 -18.44 20.61
N ASP A 174 9.55 -19.62 21.18
CA ASP A 174 9.52 -19.84 22.63
C ASP A 174 10.84 -20.45 23.09
N TYR A 175 11.49 -19.82 24.06
CA TYR A 175 12.72 -20.33 24.68
C TYR A 175 12.43 -21.54 25.56
N PRO A 176 13.36 -22.50 25.64
CA PRO A 176 13.29 -23.53 26.65
C PRO A 176 13.51 -22.92 28.04
N ARG A 177 12.87 -23.49 29.06
CA ARG A 177 13.10 -23.07 30.46
C ARG A 177 14.47 -23.51 30.96
N GLN A 178 15.02 -24.59 30.40
CA GLN A 178 16.36 -25.08 30.65
C GLN A 178 17.06 -25.40 29.33
N SER A 179 18.32 -24.97 29.16
CA SER A 179 19.08 -25.33 27.95
C SER A 179 19.33 -26.85 27.87
N SER A 180 19.45 -27.35 26.65
CA SER A 180 19.69 -28.76 26.34
C SER A 180 20.63 -28.90 25.15
N GLN A 181 21.24 -30.08 24.99
CA GLN A 181 22.09 -30.36 23.83
C GLN A 181 21.31 -30.22 22.51
N THR A 182 20.01 -30.55 22.50
CA THR A 182 19.12 -30.34 21.36
C THR A 182 18.99 -28.87 21.00
N PHE A 183 18.76 -28.01 21.99
CA PHE A 183 18.62 -26.57 21.77
C PHE A 183 19.93 -25.95 21.24
N GLU A 184 21.08 -26.32 21.82
CA GLU A 184 22.37 -25.84 21.34
C GLU A 184 22.69 -26.36 19.93
N ALA A 185 22.40 -27.64 19.63
CA ALA A 185 22.53 -28.19 18.28
C ALA A 185 21.64 -27.46 17.26
N TRP A 186 20.41 -27.12 17.66
CA TRP A 186 19.50 -26.33 16.83
C TRP A 186 20.03 -24.91 16.60
N ARG A 187 20.54 -24.23 17.64
CA ARG A 187 21.13 -22.89 17.54
C ARG A 187 22.34 -22.87 16.60
N LEU A 188 23.19 -23.90 16.64
CA LEU A 188 24.32 -24.05 15.72
C LEU A 188 23.88 -24.15 14.24
N LEU A 189 22.68 -24.67 13.98
CA LEU A 189 22.11 -24.70 12.63
C LEU A 189 21.38 -23.41 12.27
N ALA A 190 20.66 -22.82 13.23
CA ALA A 190 19.84 -21.64 13.01
C ALA A 190 20.69 -20.37 12.82
N ALA A 191 21.72 -20.14 13.65
CA ALA A 191 22.46 -18.88 13.64
C ALA A 191 23.09 -18.53 12.27
N PRO A 192 23.75 -19.46 11.54
CA PRO A 192 24.26 -19.16 10.19
C PRO A 192 23.16 -18.84 9.19
N ARG A 193 21.98 -19.49 9.30
CA ARG A 193 20.84 -19.27 8.39
C ARG A 193 20.16 -17.93 8.66
N LEU A 194 20.08 -17.52 9.92
CA LEU A 194 19.59 -16.20 10.30
C LEU A 194 20.51 -15.09 9.78
N MET A 195 21.83 -15.24 9.96
CA MET A 195 22.80 -14.28 9.40
C MET A 195 22.75 -14.26 7.87
N ALA A 196 22.63 -15.42 7.23
CA ALA A 196 22.46 -15.52 5.79
C ALA A 196 21.20 -14.79 5.31
N ALA A 197 20.06 -14.96 5.99
CA ALA A 197 18.80 -14.30 5.66
C ALA A 197 18.86 -12.76 5.82
N LEU A 198 19.69 -12.23 6.72
CA LEU A 198 19.93 -10.78 6.85
C LEU A 198 20.94 -10.23 5.85
N SER A 199 21.76 -11.10 5.27
CA SER A 199 22.78 -10.70 4.30
C SER A 199 22.17 -10.49 2.93
N ASP A 200 22.82 -9.68 2.09
CA ASP A 200 22.46 -9.52 0.68
C ASP A 200 23.03 -10.66 -0.16
N GLN A 201 24.25 -11.09 0.17
CA GLN A 201 24.92 -12.21 -0.48
C GLN A 201 25.71 -13.04 0.52
N VAL A 202 25.75 -14.35 0.29
CA VAL A 202 26.58 -15.28 1.04
C VAL A 202 27.45 -16.06 0.06
N TYR A 203 28.75 -16.18 0.35
CA TYR A 203 29.68 -16.92 -0.49
C TYR A 203 30.74 -17.64 0.32
N GLY A 204 31.35 -18.65 -0.30
CA GLY A 204 32.36 -19.51 0.32
C GLY A 204 31.80 -20.85 0.81
N ALA A 205 32.62 -21.56 1.57
CA ALA A 205 32.29 -22.85 2.16
C ALA A 205 32.80 -22.89 3.61
N ALA A 206 32.14 -23.68 4.45
CA ALA A 206 32.59 -23.88 5.82
C ALA A 206 34.07 -24.34 5.86
N PRO A 207 34.89 -23.81 6.77
CA PRO A 207 34.54 -22.88 7.86
C PRO A 207 34.53 -21.39 7.46
N ASN A 208 34.96 -21.05 6.25
CA ASN A 208 35.20 -19.67 5.80
C ASN A 208 34.02 -19.13 4.98
N VAL A 209 32.88 -18.96 5.63
CA VAL A 209 31.69 -18.33 5.04
C VAL A 209 31.81 -16.81 5.16
N ILE A 210 31.53 -16.09 4.08
CA ILE A 210 31.54 -14.63 4.07
C ILE A 210 30.13 -14.12 3.80
N TYR A 211 29.69 -13.20 4.65
CA TYR A 211 28.40 -12.54 4.62
C TYR A 211 28.58 -11.11 4.12
N GLN A 212 27.89 -10.74 3.04
CA GLN A 212 27.90 -9.40 2.49
C GLN A 212 26.64 -8.64 2.90
N LEU A 213 26.84 -7.49 3.52
CA LEU A 213 25.78 -6.56 3.93
C LEU A 213 25.92 -5.28 3.12
N SER A 214 24.88 -4.92 2.38
CA SER A 214 24.78 -3.69 1.61
C SER A 214 24.41 -2.54 2.53
N GLY A 215 25.12 -1.43 2.38
CA GLY A 215 24.84 -0.20 3.10
C GLY A 215 25.87 0.85 2.73
N PRO A 216 25.74 2.09 3.23
CA PRO A 216 26.83 3.04 3.19
C PRO A 216 27.61 2.97 4.53
N PRO A 217 28.79 2.30 4.60
CA PRO A 217 29.47 1.53 3.56
C PRO A 217 29.10 0.03 3.54
N SER A 218 29.20 -0.61 2.37
CA SER A 218 28.95 -2.05 2.24
C SER A 218 30.09 -2.82 2.89
N ARG A 219 29.76 -3.90 3.61
CA ARG A 219 30.74 -4.69 4.36
C ARG A 219 30.68 -6.16 3.97
N LYS A 220 31.85 -6.78 3.96
CA LYS A 220 32.04 -8.22 3.81
C LYS A 220 32.60 -8.73 5.12
N VAL A 221 31.91 -9.66 5.75
CA VAL A 221 32.21 -10.11 7.11
C VAL A 221 32.41 -11.63 7.12
N GLY A 222 33.59 -12.07 7.52
CA GLY A 222 33.84 -13.48 7.85
C GLY A 222 33.57 -13.67 9.34
N ILE A 223 32.62 -14.55 9.68
CA ILE A 223 32.18 -14.79 11.06
C ILE A 223 32.21 -16.28 11.31
N SER A 224 32.83 -16.68 12.43
CA SER A 224 32.87 -18.08 12.84
C SER A 224 31.53 -18.54 13.45
N LEU A 225 31.31 -19.85 13.49
CA LEU A 225 30.08 -20.41 14.06
C LEU A 225 29.87 -20.04 15.55
N PRO A 226 30.87 -20.09 16.44
CA PRO A 226 30.70 -19.64 17.82
C PRO A 226 30.28 -18.17 17.95
N GLU A 227 30.83 -17.30 17.10
CA GLU A 227 30.48 -15.87 17.08
C GLU A 227 29.02 -15.67 16.61
N LEU A 228 28.57 -16.42 15.60
CA LEU A 228 27.18 -16.40 15.16
C LEU A 228 26.22 -16.83 16.27
N VAL A 229 26.55 -17.90 17.01
CA VAL A 229 25.73 -18.37 18.14
C VAL A 229 25.72 -17.34 19.28
N ALA A 230 26.82 -16.63 19.52
CA ALA A 230 26.88 -15.55 20.52
C ALA A 230 25.98 -14.34 20.15
N MET A 231 25.68 -14.14 18.87
CA MET A 231 24.79 -13.09 18.37
C MET A 231 23.35 -13.59 18.13
N PHE A 232 23.04 -14.84 18.49
CA PHE A 232 21.79 -15.50 18.12
C PHE A 232 20.53 -14.68 18.43
N GLU A 233 20.44 -14.10 19.63
CA GLU A 233 19.31 -13.27 20.06
C GLU A 233 19.06 -12.09 19.11
N ARG A 234 20.13 -11.33 18.81
CA ARG A 234 20.08 -10.17 17.90
C ARG A 234 19.71 -10.57 16.48
N LEU A 235 20.22 -11.71 16.03
CA LEU A 235 19.88 -12.28 14.72
C LEU A 235 18.40 -12.70 14.67
N ASN A 236 17.92 -13.39 15.71
CA ASN A 236 16.54 -13.86 15.81
C ASN A 236 15.56 -12.69 15.75
N ASP A 237 15.76 -11.67 16.59
CA ASP A 237 14.90 -10.49 16.65
C ASP A 237 14.94 -9.68 15.34
N GLY A 238 16.13 -9.55 14.76
CA GLY A 238 16.34 -8.86 13.50
C GLY A 238 15.61 -9.52 12.34
N VAL A 239 15.83 -10.83 12.16
CA VAL A 239 15.17 -11.61 11.10
C VAL A 239 13.66 -11.64 11.31
N PHE A 240 13.19 -11.86 12.55
CA PHE A 240 11.76 -11.83 12.84
C PHE A 240 11.14 -10.49 12.44
N TRP A 241 11.75 -9.36 12.81
CA TRP A 241 11.23 -8.04 12.44
C TRP A 241 11.16 -7.80 10.91
N VAL A 242 12.17 -8.27 10.17
CA VAL A 242 12.22 -8.15 8.71
C VAL A 242 11.08 -8.92 8.06
N PHE A 243 10.94 -10.22 8.37
CA PHE A 243 10.03 -11.11 7.64
C PHE A 243 8.59 -11.10 8.20
N ALA A 244 8.39 -10.80 9.49
CA ALA A 244 7.05 -10.74 10.09
C ALA A 244 6.21 -9.55 9.58
N GLY A 245 6.82 -8.58 8.87
CA GLY A 245 6.11 -7.45 8.26
C GLY A 245 5.27 -7.80 7.02
N GLY A 246 5.38 -9.03 6.50
CA GLY A 246 4.75 -9.44 5.25
C GLY A 246 5.49 -8.94 4.01
N GLU A 247 5.08 -9.42 2.83
CA GLU A 247 5.82 -9.22 1.56
C GLU A 247 6.09 -7.75 1.22
N ARG A 248 5.12 -6.86 1.46
CA ARG A 248 5.20 -5.46 1.04
C ARG A 248 6.36 -4.69 1.68
N ASP A 249 6.69 -5.02 2.93
CA ASP A 249 7.67 -4.26 3.72
C ASP A 249 9.00 -4.99 3.87
N THR A 250 9.05 -6.30 3.54
CA THR A 250 10.22 -7.15 3.84
C THR A 250 11.50 -6.63 3.18
N GLU A 251 11.45 -6.27 1.90
CA GLU A 251 12.62 -5.74 1.18
C GLU A 251 13.13 -4.44 1.81
N THR A 252 12.22 -3.51 2.15
CA THR A 252 12.61 -2.23 2.78
C THR A 252 13.20 -2.45 4.16
N ARG A 253 12.59 -3.31 4.98
CA ARG A 253 13.10 -3.64 6.32
C ARG A 253 14.45 -4.34 6.26
N HIS A 254 14.62 -5.27 5.32
CA HIS A 254 15.89 -5.97 5.08
C HIS A 254 16.99 -4.96 4.74
N VAL A 255 16.79 -4.09 3.75
CA VAL A 255 17.79 -3.08 3.35
C VAL A 255 18.18 -2.16 4.51
N LEU A 256 17.19 -1.69 5.29
CA LEU A 256 17.45 -0.84 6.44
C LEU A 256 18.25 -1.57 7.53
N LEU A 257 17.88 -2.82 7.84
CA LEU A 257 18.58 -3.59 8.85
C LEU A 257 19.98 -3.98 8.39
N ALA A 258 20.14 -4.48 7.16
CA ALA A 258 21.43 -4.84 6.59
C ALA A 258 22.40 -3.66 6.59
N ALA A 259 21.92 -2.46 6.28
CA ALA A 259 22.73 -1.25 6.34
C ALA A 259 23.19 -0.90 7.77
N GLU A 260 22.32 -1.02 8.77
CA GLU A 260 22.69 -0.77 10.17
C GLU A 260 23.63 -1.86 10.73
N TRP A 261 23.45 -3.12 10.32
CA TRP A 261 24.42 -4.17 10.61
C TRP A 261 25.78 -3.84 9.96
N ALA A 262 25.81 -3.48 8.67
CA ALA A 262 27.04 -3.08 7.99
C ALA A 262 27.77 -1.91 8.68
N ARG A 263 27.03 -0.92 9.20
CA ARG A 263 27.59 0.21 9.94
C ARG A 263 28.17 -0.18 11.30
N SER A 264 27.52 -1.13 12.00
CA SER A 264 27.99 -1.63 13.29
C SER A 264 29.29 -2.43 13.19
N TYR A 265 29.65 -2.91 11.98
CA TYR A 265 30.84 -3.72 11.80
C TYR A 265 32.13 -2.92 12.07
N ARG A 266 32.80 -3.29 13.17
CA ARG A 266 34.13 -2.82 13.54
C ARG A 266 35.10 -4.01 13.48
N GLN A 267 36.13 -3.91 12.64
CA GLN A 267 37.14 -4.96 12.54
C GLN A 267 37.77 -5.22 13.92
N GLY A 268 37.75 -6.47 14.37
CA GLY A 268 38.32 -6.88 15.66
C GLY A 268 37.38 -6.79 16.88
N ASN A 269 36.15 -6.28 16.74
CA ASN A 269 35.15 -6.29 17.81
C ASN A 269 33.81 -6.86 17.30
N LEU A 270 33.76 -8.18 17.15
CA LEU A 270 32.56 -8.90 16.72
C LEU A 270 31.51 -9.07 17.84
N ALA A 271 31.89 -8.87 19.11
CA ALA A 271 30.95 -8.95 20.22
C ALA A 271 29.86 -7.86 20.14
N GLU A 272 30.25 -6.65 19.75
CA GLU A 272 29.34 -5.50 19.53
C GLU A 272 28.65 -5.51 18.15
N PHE A 273 28.97 -6.47 17.27
CA PHE A 273 28.42 -6.49 15.92
C PHE A 273 26.90 -6.70 15.95
N GLY A 274 26.15 -5.83 15.25
CA GLY A 274 24.69 -5.81 15.27
C GLY A 274 24.06 -5.21 16.53
N ASP A 275 24.86 -4.72 17.50
CA ASP A 275 24.32 -4.07 18.69
C ASP A 275 23.63 -2.74 18.35
N GLY A 276 22.41 -2.55 18.86
CA GLY A 276 21.56 -1.40 18.54
C GLY A 276 21.10 -1.26 17.08
N SER A 277 21.52 -2.17 16.17
CA SER A 277 21.18 -2.09 14.74
C SER A 277 19.67 -2.26 14.49
N LEU A 278 19.00 -3.13 15.26
CA LEU A 278 17.56 -3.33 15.13
C LEU A 278 16.75 -2.08 15.52
N GLU A 279 17.08 -1.44 16.64
CA GLU A 279 16.37 -0.24 17.08
C GLU A 279 16.63 0.94 16.15
N SER A 280 17.85 1.07 15.63
CA SER A 280 18.19 2.04 14.59
C SER A 280 17.40 1.80 13.30
N ALA A 281 17.30 0.54 12.85
CA ALA A 281 16.54 0.18 11.65
C ALA A 281 15.03 0.40 11.83
N LYS A 282 14.46 0.07 13.00
CA LYS A 282 13.06 0.38 13.34
C LYS A 282 12.79 1.89 13.32
N ALA A 283 13.69 2.70 13.89
CA ALA A 283 13.58 4.15 13.87
C ALA A 283 13.66 4.71 12.44
N ALA A 284 14.59 4.20 11.61
CA ALA A 284 14.71 4.57 10.21
C ALA A 284 13.46 4.18 9.39
N TYR A 285 12.90 2.98 9.63
CA TYR A 285 11.66 2.53 9.00
C TYR A 285 10.48 3.41 9.42
N ALA A 286 10.36 3.76 10.71
CA ALA A 286 9.32 4.67 11.18
C ALA A 286 9.43 6.06 10.52
N ALA A 287 10.65 6.57 10.31
CA ALA A 287 10.88 7.80 9.58
C ALA A 287 10.51 7.68 8.09
N TYR A 288 10.86 6.56 7.45
CA TYR A 288 10.49 6.24 6.07
C TYR A 288 8.96 6.20 5.87
N VAL A 289 8.22 5.51 6.75
CA VAL A 289 6.76 5.44 6.70
C VAL A 289 6.12 6.83 6.89
N LYS A 290 6.66 7.65 7.81
CA LYS A 290 6.21 9.03 8.01
C LYS A 290 6.48 9.91 6.79
N ALA A 291 7.64 9.79 6.17
CA ALA A 291 7.99 10.54 4.96
C ALA A 291 7.07 10.17 3.78
N GLY A 292 6.83 8.87 3.56
CA GLY A 292 5.87 8.41 2.54
C GLY A 292 4.46 8.95 2.78
N SER A 293 4.00 8.97 4.03
CA SER A 293 2.68 9.53 4.40
C SER A 293 2.57 11.04 4.10
N LYS A 294 3.64 11.80 4.37
CA LYS A 294 3.70 13.25 4.07
C LYS A 294 3.59 13.53 2.57
N GLU A 295 4.33 12.81 1.74
CA GLU A 295 4.24 12.96 0.27
C GLU A 295 2.85 12.57 -0.26
N THR A 296 2.23 11.54 0.33
CA THR A 296 0.86 11.13 -0.05
C THR A 296 -0.16 12.21 0.31
N LEU A 297 -0.05 12.81 1.50
CA LEU A 297 -0.90 13.94 1.91
C LEU A 297 -0.69 15.18 1.03
N LYS A 298 0.56 15.45 0.63
CA LYS A 298 0.88 16.53 -0.30
C LYS A 298 0.27 16.29 -1.68
N ALA A 299 0.41 15.08 -2.23
CA ALA A 299 -0.22 14.71 -3.49
C ALA A 299 -1.75 14.87 -3.45
N LEU A 300 -2.37 14.52 -2.31
CA LEU A 300 -3.81 14.71 -2.11
C LEU A 300 -4.20 16.20 -2.02
N ALA A 301 -3.36 17.03 -1.39
CA ALA A 301 -3.56 18.48 -1.34
C ALA A 301 -3.40 19.14 -2.72
N ASP A 302 -2.40 18.72 -3.50
CA ASP A 302 -2.17 19.19 -4.87
C ASP A 302 -3.30 18.76 -5.81
N LEU A 303 -3.82 17.54 -5.65
CA LEU A 303 -5.00 17.08 -6.37
C LEU A 303 -6.23 17.94 -6.05
N ARG A 304 -6.47 18.25 -4.76
CA ARG A 304 -7.56 19.15 -4.33
C ARG A 304 -7.42 20.53 -4.98
N LYS A 305 -6.23 21.12 -4.94
CA LYS A 305 -5.98 22.43 -5.55
C LYS A 305 -6.27 22.40 -7.05
N THR A 306 -5.75 21.39 -7.75
CA THR A 306 -5.96 21.22 -9.19
C THR A 306 -7.44 21.09 -9.55
N VAL A 307 -8.20 20.28 -8.82
CA VAL A 307 -9.64 20.09 -9.04
C VAL A 307 -10.43 21.39 -8.79
N VAL A 308 -10.08 22.14 -7.74
CA VAL A 308 -10.71 23.44 -7.45
C VAL A 308 -10.41 24.45 -8.55
N ASP A 309 -9.15 24.56 -8.98
CA ASP A 309 -8.73 25.48 -10.02
C ASP A 309 -9.40 25.15 -11.36
N GLU A 310 -9.54 23.86 -11.71
CA GLU A 310 -10.26 23.42 -12.92
C GLU A 310 -11.76 23.71 -12.84
N ALA A 311 -12.40 23.46 -11.70
CA ALA A 311 -13.82 23.78 -11.50
C ALA A 311 -14.10 25.28 -11.55
N GLN A 312 -13.20 26.11 -10.99
CA GLN A 312 -13.29 27.56 -11.08
C GLN A 312 -13.10 28.05 -12.52
N LYS A 313 -12.12 27.50 -13.27
CA LYS A 313 -11.94 27.81 -14.70
C LYS A 313 -13.16 27.42 -15.53
N ALA A 314 -13.74 26.25 -15.29
CA ALA A 314 -14.94 25.79 -15.98
C ALA A 314 -16.14 26.71 -15.68
N THR A 315 -16.30 27.11 -14.42
CA THR A 315 -17.30 28.09 -13.99
C THR A 315 -17.09 29.43 -14.67
N GLN A 316 -15.86 29.96 -14.66
CA GLN A 316 -15.55 31.25 -15.26
C GLN A 316 -15.86 31.22 -16.76
N ARG A 317 -15.46 30.15 -17.48
CA ARG A 317 -15.82 29.98 -18.89
C ARG A 317 -17.34 29.96 -19.11
N ALA A 318 -18.10 29.30 -18.25
CA ALA A 318 -19.56 29.29 -18.33
C ALA A 318 -20.16 30.70 -18.07
N GLN A 319 -19.60 31.44 -17.12
CA GLN A 319 -19.99 32.82 -16.83
C GLN A 319 -19.62 33.76 -17.97
N ASP A 320 -18.44 33.63 -18.56
CA ASP A 320 -17.97 34.42 -19.70
C ASP A 320 -18.83 34.15 -20.94
N MET A 321 -19.14 32.89 -21.23
CA MET A 321 -20.07 32.52 -22.31
C MET A 321 -21.46 33.10 -22.06
N THR A 322 -21.95 33.03 -20.81
CA THR A 322 -23.23 33.62 -20.44
C THR A 322 -23.21 35.15 -20.57
N GLY A 323 -22.15 35.81 -20.12
CA GLY A 323 -21.96 37.25 -20.21
C GLY A 323 -21.87 37.73 -21.66
N ALA A 324 -21.21 36.96 -22.53
CA ALA A 324 -21.17 37.21 -23.97
C ALA A 324 -22.58 37.14 -24.58
N LEU A 325 -23.35 36.08 -24.27
CA LEU A 325 -24.74 35.96 -24.73
C LEU A 325 -25.62 37.11 -24.23
N TRP A 326 -25.43 37.58 -22.98
CA TRP A 326 -26.15 38.74 -22.45
C TRP A 326 -25.74 40.05 -23.12
N LYS A 327 -24.46 40.23 -23.40
CA LYS A 327 -23.97 41.40 -24.13
C LYS A 327 -24.54 41.41 -25.54
N ASP A 328 -24.56 40.28 -26.23
CA ASP A 328 -25.14 40.15 -27.57
C ASP A 328 -26.65 40.41 -27.54
N LEU A 329 -27.35 39.88 -26.53
CA LEU A 329 -28.78 40.13 -26.32
C LEU A 329 -29.06 41.60 -25.99
N ALA A 330 -28.27 42.23 -25.13
CA ALA A 330 -28.41 43.63 -24.76
C ALA A 330 -28.17 44.54 -25.99
N VAL A 331 -27.16 44.25 -26.80
CA VAL A 331 -26.89 44.96 -28.06
C VAL A 331 -28.05 44.79 -29.04
N ALA A 332 -28.67 43.61 -29.13
CA ALA A 332 -29.83 43.37 -29.99
C ALA A 332 -31.13 44.01 -29.45
N THR A 333 -31.32 44.04 -28.13
CA THR A 333 -32.60 44.45 -27.51
C THR A 333 -32.63 45.94 -27.16
N THR A 334 -31.50 46.57 -26.89
CA THR A 334 -31.43 48.01 -26.54
C THR A 334 -32.02 48.91 -27.64
N PRO A 335 -31.71 48.70 -28.95
CA PRO A 335 -32.36 49.44 -30.03
C PRO A 335 -33.85 49.12 -30.12
N PHE A 336 -34.24 47.87 -29.85
CA PHE A 336 -35.63 47.42 -29.91
C PHE A 336 -36.47 48.12 -28.83
N VAL A 337 -36.04 48.10 -27.56
CA VAL A 337 -36.75 48.74 -26.43
C VAL A 337 -36.77 50.26 -26.56
N ILE A 338 -35.64 50.90 -26.90
CA ILE A 338 -35.57 52.36 -27.05
C ILE A 338 -36.44 52.82 -28.23
N LYS A 339 -36.39 52.12 -29.37
CA LYS A 339 -37.21 52.47 -30.53
C LYS A 339 -38.69 52.20 -30.28
N ILE A 340 -39.03 51.09 -29.63
CA ILE A 340 -40.42 50.71 -29.36
C ILE A 340 -41.08 51.55 -28.28
N LEU A 341 -40.41 51.89 -27.17
CA LEU A 341 -41.00 52.82 -26.18
C LEU A 341 -41.19 54.21 -26.79
N SER A 342 -40.25 54.66 -27.62
CA SER A 342 -40.30 55.99 -28.24
C SER A 342 -41.33 56.08 -29.37
N ASP A 343 -41.51 55.01 -30.15
CA ASP A 343 -42.53 54.93 -31.21
C ASP A 343 -43.93 54.61 -30.63
N ALA A 344 -44.06 53.77 -29.60
CA ALA A 344 -45.35 53.49 -28.94
C ALA A 344 -45.95 54.74 -28.27
N ALA A 345 -45.11 55.67 -27.79
CA ALA A 345 -45.55 56.96 -27.28
C ALA A 345 -46.01 57.94 -28.38
N LYS A 346 -45.68 57.67 -29.64
CA LYS A 346 -45.95 58.56 -30.79
C LYS A 346 -46.87 57.95 -31.86
N THR A 347 -47.25 56.69 -31.71
CA THR A 347 -48.08 55.97 -32.69
C THR A 347 -49.57 56.25 -32.42
N PRO A 348 -50.33 56.79 -33.39
CA PRO A 348 -51.77 57.06 -33.22
C PRO A 348 -52.64 55.79 -33.19
N ASN A 349 -52.06 54.63 -33.53
CA ASN A 349 -52.73 53.33 -33.48
C ASN A 349 -52.43 52.59 -32.17
N THR A 350 -53.37 52.67 -31.25
CA THR A 350 -53.29 52.12 -29.89
C THR A 350 -53.11 50.60 -29.84
N TRP A 351 -53.54 49.88 -30.89
CA TRP A 351 -53.36 48.43 -31.01
C TRP A 351 -51.88 48.01 -31.14
N ILE A 352 -51.11 48.77 -31.92
CA ILE A 352 -49.69 48.50 -32.18
C ILE A 352 -48.86 48.75 -30.91
N ALA A 353 -49.19 49.79 -30.15
CA ALA A 353 -48.57 50.07 -28.85
C ALA A 353 -48.85 48.96 -27.81
N GLY A 354 -50.06 48.39 -27.80
CA GLY A 354 -50.40 47.24 -26.96
C GLY A 354 -49.59 45.99 -27.32
N LEU A 355 -49.44 45.69 -28.62
CA LEU A 355 -48.64 44.54 -29.09
C LEU A 355 -47.16 44.67 -28.70
N PHE A 356 -46.62 45.89 -28.79
CA PHE A 356 -45.26 46.19 -28.37
C PHE A 356 -45.04 46.03 -26.85
N ALA A 357 -46.00 46.44 -26.03
CA ALA A 357 -45.94 46.25 -24.59
C ALA A 357 -45.98 44.76 -24.19
N VAL A 358 -46.78 43.95 -24.90
CA VAL A 358 -46.79 42.48 -24.71
C VAL A 358 -45.44 41.86 -25.13
N GLY A 359 -44.86 42.31 -26.24
CA GLY A 359 -43.52 41.87 -26.67
C GLY A 359 -42.43 42.18 -25.65
N ALA A 360 -42.44 43.38 -25.07
CA ALA A 360 -41.51 43.77 -24.00
C ALA A 360 -41.70 42.94 -22.72
N ALA A 361 -42.96 42.67 -22.33
CA ALA A 361 -43.27 41.82 -21.19
C ALA A 361 -42.80 40.37 -21.41
N ALA A 362 -43.05 39.79 -22.59
CA ALA A 362 -42.58 38.46 -22.95
C ALA A 362 -41.04 38.35 -22.92
N PHE A 363 -40.36 39.39 -23.42
CA PHE A 363 -38.90 39.47 -23.37
C PHE A 363 -38.36 39.52 -21.93
N LEU A 364 -38.95 40.34 -21.05
CA LEU A 364 -38.56 40.43 -19.64
C LEU A 364 -38.79 39.12 -18.88
N ILE A 365 -39.89 38.42 -19.17
CA ILE A 365 -40.17 37.09 -18.60
C ILE A 365 -39.10 36.09 -19.05
N LEU A 366 -38.78 36.06 -20.35
CA LEU A 366 -37.78 35.14 -20.90
C LEU A 366 -36.39 35.44 -20.33
N SER A 367 -36.00 36.71 -20.29
CA SER A 367 -34.76 37.22 -19.69
C SER A 367 -34.61 36.75 -18.23
N PHE A 368 -35.63 36.96 -17.40
CA PHE A 368 -35.63 36.53 -16.00
C PHE A 368 -35.59 34.99 -15.86
N ARG A 369 -36.28 34.25 -16.72
CA ARG A 369 -36.28 32.78 -16.72
C ARG A 369 -34.92 32.20 -17.07
N VAL A 370 -34.24 32.76 -18.07
CA VAL A 370 -32.88 32.36 -18.45
C VAL A 370 -31.90 32.64 -17.31
N GLN A 371 -31.97 33.82 -16.69
CA GLN A 371 -31.05 34.18 -15.60
C GLN A 371 -31.25 33.31 -14.34
N THR A 372 -32.51 32.99 -14.02
CA THR A 372 -32.82 32.09 -12.90
C THR A 372 -32.42 30.64 -13.19
N PHE A 373 -32.52 30.18 -14.44
CA PHE A 373 -32.08 28.85 -14.85
C PHE A 373 -30.56 28.69 -14.75
N ILE A 374 -29.80 29.66 -15.25
CA ILE A 374 -28.33 29.63 -15.23
C ILE A 374 -27.82 29.62 -13.79
N ASN A 375 -28.35 30.50 -12.94
CA ASN A 375 -27.93 30.55 -11.54
C ASN A 375 -28.34 29.27 -10.78
N ALA A 376 -29.51 28.68 -11.08
CA ALA A 376 -29.90 27.40 -10.48
C ALA A 376 -28.97 26.25 -10.90
N GLY A 377 -28.55 26.22 -12.17
CA GLY A 377 -27.57 25.26 -12.67
C GLY A 377 -26.20 25.39 -11.98
N TYR A 378 -25.78 26.62 -11.68
CA TYR A 378 -24.54 26.88 -10.94
C TYR A 378 -24.56 26.30 -9.52
N PHE A 379 -25.63 26.58 -8.75
CA PHE A 379 -25.75 26.04 -7.39
C PHE A 379 -25.92 24.51 -7.40
N ALA A 380 -26.71 23.95 -8.31
CA ALA A 380 -26.85 22.49 -8.45
C ALA A 380 -25.54 21.80 -8.84
N GLY A 381 -24.69 22.46 -9.64
CA GLY A 381 -23.35 21.98 -9.97
C GLY A 381 -22.43 21.95 -8.75
N GLN A 382 -22.46 23.00 -7.92
CA GLN A 382 -21.71 23.04 -6.67
C GLN A 382 -22.17 21.97 -5.68
N ASP A 383 -23.49 21.74 -5.57
CA ASP A 383 -24.04 20.76 -4.63
C ASP A 383 -23.70 19.32 -5.03
N ARG A 384 -23.65 19.00 -6.34
CA ARG A 384 -23.19 17.70 -6.82
C ARG A 384 -21.70 17.48 -6.59
N ALA A 385 -20.87 18.48 -6.85
CA ALA A 385 -19.44 18.41 -6.56
C ALA A 385 -19.17 18.21 -5.05
N ARG A 386 -19.98 18.85 -4.20
CA ARG A 386 -19.92 18.70 -2.74
C ARG A 386 -20.34 17.31 -2.28
N ALA A 387 -21.44 16.76 -2.79
CA ALA A 387 -21.90 15.42 -2.42
C ALA A 387 -20.83 14.33 -2.70
N ILE A 388 -20.15 14.43 -3.83
CA ILE A 388 -19.05 13.54 -4.20
C ILE A 388 -17.84 13.74 -3.27
N TRP A 389 -17.53 14.99 -2.91
CA TRP A 389 -16.44 15.34 -2.00
C TRP A 389 -16.67 14.83 -0.57
N THR A 390 -17.88 15.02 -0.03
CA THR A 390 -18.26 14.56 1.33
C THR A 390 -18.23 13.03 1.45
N LEU A 391 -18.66 12.29 0.41
CA LEU A 391 -18.58 10.82 0.37
C LEU A 391 -17.14 10.30 0.44
N ARG A 392 -16.19 11.00 -0.20
CA ARG A 392 -14.77 10.61 -0.18
C ARG A 392 -14.07 11.03 1.11
N LEU A 393 -14.49 12.12 1.75
CA LEU A 393 -13.91 12.62 3.00
C LEU A 393 -14.33 11.82 4.24
N ASN A 394 -15.56 11.29 4.26
CA ASN A 394 -16.05 10.40 5.33
C ASN A 394 -15.26 9.09 5.48
N GLN A 395 -14.34 8.80 4.56
CA GLN A 395 -13.40 7.69 4.69
C GLN A 395 -12.17 8.04 5.56
N VAL A 396 -11.97 9.33 5.88
CA VAL A 396 -10.73 9.82 6.52
C VAL A 396 -10.97 10.71 7.75
N LEU A 397 -12.12 11.42 7.87
CA LEU A 397 -12.46 12.26 9.03
C LEU A 397 -13.85 11.94 9.62
N SER A 398 -14.05 12.26 10.90
CA SER A 398 -15.30 12.04 11.62
C SER A 398 -16.38 13.05 11.20
N ALA A 399 -17.66 12.63 11.19
CA ALA A 399 -18.78 13.42 10.69
C ALA A 399 -18.96 14.78 11.39
N THR A 400 -18.60 14.86 12.68
CA THR A 400 -18.70 16.06 13.53
C THR A 400 -17.71 17.16 13.14
N GLU A 401 -16.52 16.82 12.66
CA GLU A 401 -15.52 17.81 12.22
C GLU A 401 -15.85 18.37 10.83
N ILE A 402 -16.63 17.65 10.03
CA ILE A 402 -17.05 18.08 8.68
C ILE A 402 -18.16 19.15 8.76
N GLU A 403 -19.06 19.03 9.74
CA GLU A 403 -20.19 19.95 9.95
C GLU A 403 -19.72 21.34 10.40
N GLU A 404 -18.75 21.40 11.33
CA GLU A 404 -18.27 22.66 11.92
C GLU A 404 -17.46 23.52 10.93
N PHE A 405 -16.66 22.90 10.05
CA PHE A 405 -15.78 23.63 9.12
C PHE A 405 -16.42 24.04 7.79
N SER A 406 -17.55 23.45 7.37
CA SER A 406 -18.04 23.62 5.99
C SER A 406 -19.49 24.07 5.83
N GLU A 407 -20.39 23.76 6.77
CA GLU A 407 -21.83 23.88 6.49
C GLU A 407 -22.41 25.26 6.87
N THR A 408 -21.93 25.86 7.96
CA THR A 408 -22.47 27.10 8.53
C THR A 408 -22.23 28.38 7.69
N PRO A 409 -21.02 28.66 7.14
CA PRO A 409 -20.78 29.86 6.34
C PRO A 409 -21.41 29.79 4.93
N ILE A 410 -21.73 28.59 4.46
CA ILE A 410 -22.24 28.37 3.09
C ILE A 410 -23.77 28.41 3.06
N ARG A 411 -24.43 27.92 4.11
CA ARG A 411 -25.90 28.04 4.26
C ARG A 411 -26.34 29.51 4.33
N SER A 412 -25.53 30.38 4.94
CA SER A 412 -25.79 31.83 4.95
C SER A 412 -25.63 32.46 3.55
N SER A 413 -24.67 31.99 2.74
CA SER A 413 -24.46 32.44 1.37
C SER A 413 -25.60 32.03 0.42
N VAL A 414 -26.13 30.80 0.54
CA VAL A 414 -27.30 30.32 -0.23
C VAL A 414 -28.58 31.06 0.21
N SER A 415 -28.77 31.27 1.52
CA SER A 415 -29.92 32.02 2.05
C SER A 415 -29.93 33.49 1.58
N ASN A 416 -28.75 34.11 1.48
CA ASN A 416 -28.62 35.47 0.96
C ASN A 416 -28.97 35.54 -0.54
N TYR A 417 -28.54 34.55 -1.33
CA TYR A 417 -28.93 34.44 -2.74
C TYR A 417 -30.45 34.29 -2.91
N ASP A 418 -31.11 33.43 -2.13
CA ASP A 418 -32.56 33.24 -2.21
C ASP A 418 -33.34 34.49 -1.80
N ARG A 419 -32.82 35.26 -0.83
CA ARG A 419 -33.39 36.55 -0.44
C ARG A 419 -33.28 37.57 -1.57
N VAL A 420 -32.12 37.67 -2.22
CA VAL A 420 -31.92 38.55 -3.40
C VAL A 420 -32.79 38.10 -4.57
N ARG A 421 -32.87 36.80 -4.85
CA ARG A 421 -33.72 36.23 -5.91
C ARG A 421 -35.20 36.58 -5.70
N LYS A 422 -35.70 36.53 -4.46
CA LYS A 422 -37.08 36.93 -4.13
C LYS A 422 -37.33 38.42 -4.39
N ILE A 423 -36.38 39.28 -4.02
CA ILE A 423 -36.48 40.74 -4.26
C ILE A 423 -36.50 41.03 -5.77
N VAL A 424 -35.55 40.47 -6.52
CA VAL A 424 -35.47 40.67 -7.98
C VAL A 424 -36.71 40.14 -8.68
N ARG A 425 -37.22 38.97 -8.28
CA ARG A 425 -38.48 38.42 -8.80
C ARG A 425 -39.66 39.37 -8.60
N ASN A 426 -39.75 40.01 -7.44
CA ASN A 426 -40.83 40.96 -7.15
C ASN A 426 -40.72 42.21 -8.04
N VAL A 427 -39.50 42.74 -8.23
CA VAL A 427 -39.27 43.90 -9.12
C VAL A 427 -39.65 43.59 -10.57
N TYR A 428 -39.17 42.47 -11.12
CA TYR A 428 -39.55 42.04 -12.48
C TYR A 428 -41.05 41.76 -12.60
N GLY A 429 -41.66 41.16 -11.58
CA GLY A 429 -43.11 40.91 -11.54
C GLY A 429 -43.94 42.19 -11.60
N VAL A 430 -43.54 43.22 -10.84
CA VAL A 430 -44.20 44.54 -10.87
C VAL A 430 -44.04 45.20 -12.24
N LEU A 431 -42.84 45.15 -12.83
CA LEU A 431 -42.57 45.72 -14.15
C LEU A 431 -43.41 45.04 -15.25
N VAL A 432 -43.48 43.71 -15.24
CA VAL A 432 -44.31 42.93 -16.17
C VAL A 432 -45.79 43.23 -15.97
N ALA A 433 -46.26 43.30 -14.72
CA ALA A 433 -47.65 43.65 -14.42
C ALA A 433 -48.00 45.06 -14.94
N ALA A 434 -47.11 46.05 -14.73
CA ALA A 434 -47.30 47.40 -15.26
C ALA A 434 -47.41 47.41 -16.80
N LEU A 435 -46.56 46.62 -17.49
CA LEU A 435 -46.62 46.49 -18.96
C LEU A 435 -47.89 45.78 -19.44
N ILE A 436 -48.36 44.74 -18.73
CA ILE A 436 -49.61 44.04 -19.07
C ILE A 436 -50.82 44.95 -18.83
N ILE A 437 -50.85 45.70 -17.72
CA ILE A 437 -51.90 46.67 -17.43
C ILE A 437 -51.93 47.76 -18.50
N PHE A 438 -50.75 48.29 -18.87
CA PHE A 438 -50.62 49.25 -19.95
C PHE A 438 -51.11 48.67 -21.28
N ALA A 439 -50.70 47.45 -21.64
CA ALA A 439 -51.17 46.77 -22.85
C ALA A 439 -52.70 46.59 -22.85
N GLY A 440 -53.27 46.13 -21.73
CA GLY A 440 -54.71 45.95 -21.55
C GLY A 440 -55.48 47.25 -21.69
N TYR A 441 -54.96 48.35 -21.12
CA TYR A 441 -55.53 49.68 -21.30
C TYR A 441 -55.51 50.13 -22.76
N GLN A 442 -54.41 49.88 -23.47
CA GLN A 442 -54.26 50.21 -24.89
C GLN A 442 -55.18 49.36 -25.79
N PHE A 443 -55.36 48.07 -25.48
CA PHE A 443 -56.32 47.22 -26.21
C PHE A 443 -57.78 47.59 -25.92
N TYR A 444 -58.10 47.94 -24.68
CA TYR A 444 -59.44 48.40 -24.29
C TYR A 444 -59.83 49.71 -24.98
N THR A 445 -58.90 50.68 -25.00
CA THR A 445 -59.10 51.95 -25.71
C THR A 445 -59.19 51.76 -27.23
N ALA A 446 -58.42 50.85 -27.82
CA ALA A 446 -58.55 50.47 -29.23
C ALA A 446 -59.90 49.79 -29.57
N ALA A 447 -60.46 49.02 -28.63
CA ALA A 447 -61.74 48.32 -28.82
C ALA A 447 -62.98 49.23 -28.64
N THR A 448 -62.82 50.38 -27.96
CA THR A 448 -63.92 51.29 -27.61
C THR A 448 -64.03 52.51 -28.53
N THR A 449 -63.01 52.79 -29.35
CA THR A 449 -63.07 53.85 -30.37
C THR A 449 -63.90 53.42 -31.57
N LYS A 450 -65.20 53.77 -31.57
CA LYS A 450 -66.03 53.81 -32.79
C LYS A 450 -65.43 54.80 -33.78
N VAL A 451 -65.05 54.32 -34.98
CA VAL A 451 -64.69 55.17 -36.13
C VAL A 451 -65.92 55.96 -36.57
N PRO A 452 -65.90 57.31 -36.59
CA PRO A 452 -66.88 58.10 -37.33
C PRO A 452 -66.41 58.28 -38.79
N PRO A 453 -67.35 58.35 -39.75
CA PRO A 453 -67.01 58.48 -41.16
C PRO A 453 -66.48 59.87 -41.51
N THR A 454 -65.55 59.83 -42.45
CA THR A 454 -65.08 60.89 -43.32
C THR A 454 -66.19 61.83 -43.80
N ASN A 455 -65.98 63.13 -43.60
CA ASN A 455 -66.42 64.27 -44.42
C ASN A 455 -65.48 65.42 -44.02
N GLY A 456 -64.76 66.13 -44.89
CA GLY A 456 -65.01 66.43 -46.29
C GLY A 456 -65.01 67.96 -46.42
N GLY A 457 -63.87 68.52 -46.84
CA GLY A 457 -63.76 69.90 -47.37
C GLY A 457 -63.37 70.99 -46.37
N VAL A 458 -62.68 72.08 -46.73
CA VAL A 458 -62.06 72.54 -47.99
C VAL A 458 -60.93 73.51 -47.61
N ALA A 459 -59.89 73.48 -48.44
CA ALA A 459 -58.81 74.45 -48.63
C ALA A 459 -58.94 75.88 -48.06
N GLY A 460 -57.85 76.32 -47.43
CA GLY A 460 -57.40 77.70 -47.35
C GLY A 460 -55.88 77.76 -47.50
N LYS A 461 -55.41 78.11 -48.70
CA LYS A 461 -53.99 78.34 -49.04
C LYS A 461 -53.51 79.68 -48.49
N GLN A 462 -52.27 79.73 -48.01
CA GLN A 462 -51.20 80.74 -48.20
C GLN A 462 -50.22 80.54 -47.04
N GLY A 463 -48.93 80.19 -47.19
CA GLY A 463 -48.00 80.37 -48.29
C GLY A 463 -46.92 81.34 -47.83
N GLN A 464 -45.73 80.85 -47.48
CA GLN A 464 -44.46 81.40 -47.98
C GLN A 464 -43.27 80.53 -47.55
N SER A 465 -42.40 80.36 -48.54
CA SER A 465 -41.23 79.51 -48.57
C SER A 465 -39.95 80.36 -48.47
N GLN A 466 -38.84 79.65 -48.25
CA GLN A 466 -37.45 80.03 -48.55
C GLN A 466 -36.81 81.02 -47.55
N THR A 467 -35.61 80.77 -47.02
CA THR A 467 -34.38 80.48 -47.75
C THR A 467 -33.36 79.66 -46.92
N SER A 468 -32.69 78.71 -47.58
CA SER A 468 -31.24 78.42 -47.41
C SER A 468 -30.52 79.12 -48.60
N PRO A 469 -29.17 79.24 -48.71
CA PRO A 469 -28.12 78.48 -48.02
C PRO A 469 -26.79 79.23 -47.69
N ALA A 470 -25.86 78.46 -47.12
CA ALA A 470 -24.43 78.39 -47.46
C ALA A 470 -23.37 79.28 -46.74
N SER A 471 -22.34 78.54 -46.30
CA SER A 471 -20.90 78.83 -46.35
C SER A 471 -20.25 79.65 -45.22
N GLY A 472 -19.20 79.06 -44.63
CA GLY A 472 -18.28 79.74 -43.73
C GLY A 472 -17.36 78.78 -42.97
N SER A 473 -16.32 78.31 -43.66
CA SER A 473 -15.15 77.60 -43.14
C SER A 473 -14.39 78.34 -42.04
N LEU A 474 -13.72 77.61 -41.13
CA LEU A 474 -12.26 77.70 -40.89
C LEU A 474 -11.79 76.61 -39.89
N GLN A 475 -10.77 75.88 -40.34
CA GLN A 475 -9.81 74.98 -39.69
C GLN A 475 -8.88 75.71 -38.67
N PRO A 476 -7.77 75.10 -38.14
CA PRO A 476 -7.47 73.70 -37.78
C PRO A 476 -6.75 73.57 -36.41
N GLY A 477 -6.48 72.33 -35.97
CA GLY A 477 -5.51 72.04 -34.90
C GLY A 477 -5.04 70.58 -34.95
N SER A 478 -3.95 70.35 -35.66
CA SER A 478 -3.25 69.06 -35.87
C SER A 478 -2.34 68.68 -34.69
N ALA A 479 -2.15 67.36 -34.47
CA ALA A 479 -0.87 66.63 -34.36
C ALA A 479 -1.13 65.24 -33.71
N ALA A 480 -1.17 64.13 -34.46
CA ALA A 480 -0.05 63.34 -35.03
C ALA A 480 0.50 62.29 -34.02
N THR A 481 0.17 61.00 -34.19
CA THR A 481 1.02 59.89 -34.76
C THR A 481 1.88 59.17 -33.70
N ASN A 482 1.97 57.83 -33.56
CA ASN A 482 2.20 56.75 -34.54
C ASN A 482 1.78 55.36 -33.97
N GLY A 483 1.35 54.42 -34.84
CA GLY A 483 1.48 52.95 -34.63
C GLY A 483 2.79 52.43 -35.27
N PRO A 484 2.96 51.13 -35.64
CA PRO A 484 2.14 49.93 -35.45
C PRO A 484 2.93 48.62 -35.10
N ALA A 485 2.20 47.48 -34.95
CA ALA A 485 2.45 46.06 -35.37
C ALA A 485 3.89 45.43 -35.34
N THR A 486 4.20 44.13 -35.15
CA THR A 486 3.51 42.83 -35.38
C THR A 486 4.38 41.65 -34.85
N ALA A 487 3.75 40.50 -34.56
CA ALA A 487 4.12 39.10 -34.89
C ALA A 487 5.37 38.31 -34.35
N ILE A 488 5.04 37.20 -33.63
CA ILE A 488 5.51 35.77 -33.64
C ILE A 488 6.95 35.40 -33.20
N PRO A 489 7.15 34.26 -32.50
CA PRO A 489 7.77 33.10 -33.16
C PRO A 489 7.13 31.71 -32.86
N GLN A 490 7.38 30.80 -33.81
CA GLN A 490 7.01 29.38 -33.91
C GLN A 490 8.00 28.42 -33.22
N ASN A 491 7.56 27.16 -33.21
CA ASN A 491 8.03 25.92 -32.60
C ASN A 491 9.26 25.23 -33.29
N SER A 492 9.81 24.22 -32.59
CA SER A 492 10.53 22.99 -33.06
C SER A 492 12.08 22.88 -32.88
N ALA A 493 12.50 21.78 -32.24
CA ALA A 493 13.87 21.27 -31.91
C ALA A 493 14.55 20.51 -33.09
N PRO A 494 15.60 19.64 -32.97
CA PRO A 494 16.59 19.32 -31.90
C PRO A 494 18.08 19.17 -32.39
N ALA A 495 19.06 18.90 -31.49
CA ALA A 495 20.15 17.87 -31.62
C ALA A 495 21.40 18.09 -30.72
N THR A 496 21.74 17.03 -29.95
CA THR A 496 23.05 16.45 -29.53
C THR A 496 24.36 17.25 -29.46
N GLY A 497 25.09 17.08 -28.35
CA GLY A 497 26.54 17.27 -28.23
C GLY A 497 27.11 16.82 -26.86
N THR A 498 27.89 15.74 -26.86
CA THR A 498 28.65 15.13 -25.74
C THR A 498 29.83 16.02 -25.30
N PRO A 499 30.43 15.76 -24.12
CA PRO A 499 31.87 15.47 -24.15
C PRO A 499 32.32 14.33 -23.21
N ALA A 500 33.41 13.69 -23.61
CA ALA A 500 34.14 12.67 -22.88
C ALA A 500 35.48 13.23 -22.37
N THR A 501 35.94 12.76 -21.21
CA THR A 501 37.37 12.58 -20.90
C THR A 501 37.57 11.46 -19.87
N LYS A 502 38.60 10.62 -20.11
CA LYS A 502 39.07 9.45 -19.35
C LYS A 502 40.39 9.81 -18.58
N PRO A 503 40.89 8.94 -17.69
CA PRO A 503 41.91 9.23 -16.67
C PRO A 503 43.35 8.92 -17.13
N PRO A 504 44.34 9.23 -16.27
CA PRO A 504 45.24 8.22 -15.71
C PRO A 504 44.97 7.89 -14.23
#